data_AF-A0A7S8ABX5-F1
#
_entry.id   AF-A0A7S8ABX5-F1
#
_cell.length_a   1.000
_cell.length_b   1.000
_cell.length_c   1.000
_cell.angle_alpha   90.00
_cell.angle_beta   90.00
_cell.angle_gamma   90.00
#
_symmetry.space_group_name_H-M   'P 1'
#
loop_
_entity.id
_entity.type
_entity.pdbx_description
1 polymer ?
#
loop_
_entity_poly.entity_id
_entity_poly.type
_entity_poly.pdbx_seq_one_letter_code
_entity_poly.pdbx_strand_id
1 'polypeptide(L)'
;MKEAFSVNENKDECVDECVDECVDQYMDHEFHLNAALWARSGTTFLPVSDASLELPAGAYRCRENSCTVFFEKVPTVTDTLLNLPDTAAERLLVEFDKFWALREKYVEYGFTHKRGMLLWGPPGSGKTCAIGQMTQVVVRDHNGVVVFIDRPQLASACVGLLRRIEPERPVVMVMEDLDELVERWGAEHFLALLDGNAQTANVLHVATTNHPDRLDRRFVDRPSRFDTIMEVGMSSAQTRRAYFKAKEPSLDDATLDRWVEQTKRYNIAHLREVIIGIKLYGQNERSVFERLNSMRQNRFDCESEDKE
;
A
#
# COMPACT_ATOMS: atom_id res chain seq x y z
N MET A 1 -58.90 -61.15 -7.59
CA MET A 1 -58.20 -60.40 -8.66
C MET A 1 -57.50 -59.23 -7.97
N LYS A 2 -56.25 -58.95 -8.34
CA LYS A 2 -55.36 -57.87 -7.88
C LYS A 2 -56.12 -56.56 -7.59
N GLU A 3 -55.72 -55.67 -6.68
CA GLU A 3 -54.37 -55.15 -6.46
C GLU A 3 -54.33 -54.28 -5.19
N ALA A 4 -53.14 -54.14 -4.62
CA ALA A 4 -52.84 -53.37 -3.43
C ALA A 4 -52.80 -51.87 -3.71
N PHE A 5 -53.32 -51.05 -2.80
CA PHE A 5 -52.82 -49.69 -2.55
C PHE A 5 -52.90 -49.42 -1.05
N SER A 6 -51.71 -49.36 -0.44
CA SER A 6 -51.50 -49.10 0.98
C SER A 6 -51.66 -47.61 1.27
N VAL A 7 -52.62 -47.32 2.15
CA VAL A 7 -52.55 -46.39 3.30
C VAL A 7 -51.22 -45.63 3.45
N ASN A 8 -51.23 -44.30 3.44
CA ASN A 8 -51.28 -43.51 4.69
C ASN A 8 -51.39 -42.00 4.41
N GLU A 9 -52.41 -41.36 4.98
CA GLU A 9 -52.49 -39.90 5.13
C GLU A 9 -51.83 -39.50 6.46
N ASN A 10 -50.97 -38.47 6.37
CA ASN A 10 -50.67 -37.47 7.40
C ASN A 10 -50.26 -37.93 8.81
N LYS A 11 -49.01 -37.67 9.17
CA LYS A 11 -48.63 -36.64 10.15
C LYS A 11 -47.11 -36.56 10.33
N ASP A 12 -46.64 -35.32 10.41
CA ASP A 12 -45.50 -34.82 11.20
C ASP A 12 -44.26 -35.70 11.31
N GLU A 13 -43.19 -35.27 10.62
CA GLU A 13 -41.76 -35.35 10.99
C GLU A 13 -40.90 -35.45 9.72
N CYS A 14 -40.31 -34.33 9.30
CA CYS A 14 -39.21 -34.31 8.32
C CYS A 14 -38.58 -32.91 8.31
N VAL A 15 -37.60 -32.65 9.18
CA VAL A 15 -36.32 -32.00 8.82
C VAL A 15 -35.33 -32.40 9.92
N ASP A 16 -34.80 -33.62 9.84
CA ASP A 16 -33.67 -34.05 10.65
C ASP A 16 -32.74 -34.83 9.72
N GLU A 17 -32.05 -34.10 8.86
CA GLU A 17 -30.88 -34.57 8.11
C GLU A 17 -30.15 -33.33 7.56
N CYS A 18 -28.83 -33.30 7.75
CA CYS A 18 -27.87 -32.24 7.40
C CYS A 18 -27.56 -31.18 8.48
N VAL A 19 -27.48 -31.56 9.75
CA VAL A 19 -26.67 -30.84 10.75
C VAL A 19 -25.53 -31.75 11.20
N ASP A 20 -24.55 -32.05 10.33
CA ASP A 20 -23.28 -32.66 10.79
C ASP A 20 -22.09 -32.63 9.80
N GLU A 21 -22.09 -31.74 8.81
CA GLU A 21 -20.89 -31.53 7.98
C GLU A 21 -20.67 -30.04 7.69
N CYS A 22 -20.24 -29.27 8.70
CA CYS A 22 -19.54 -27.98 8.52
C CYS A 22 -19.04 -27.35 9.84
N VAL A 23 -18.68 -28.15 10.86
CA VAL A 23 -18.13 -27.61 12.13
C VAL A 23 -16.59 -27.65 12.16
N ASP A 24 -15.95 -28.45 11.32
CA ASP A 24 -14.50 -28.62 11.36
C ASP A 24 -13.81 -28.03 10.13
N GLN A 25 -13.50 -26.73 10.18
CA GLN A 25 -12.22 -26.21 9.68
C GLN A 25 -12.03 -24.73 10.07
N TYR A 26 -11.15 -24.53 11.05
CA TYR A 26 -10.49 -23.26 11.42
C TYR A 26 -11.34 -22.20 12.13
N MET A 27 -11.88 -22.58 13.30
CA MET A 27 -11.92 -21.66 14.43
C MET A 27 -10.61 -21.88 15.22
N ASP A 28 -9.70 -20.91 15.19
CA ASP A 28 -8.51 -20.88 16.04
C ASP A 28 -8.93 -21.01 17.52
N HIS A 29 -8.85 -22.22 18.06
CA HIS A 29 -9.26 -22.56 19.43
C HIS A 29 -8.51 -21.80 20.53
N GLU A 30 -7.45 -21.05 20.20
CA GLU A 30 -6.73 -20.18 21.15
C GLU A 30 -7.40 -18.80 21.38
N PHE A 31 -8.22 -18.30 20.45
CA PHE A 31 -8.82 -16.96 20.57
C PHE A 31 -9.81 -16.84 21.76
N HIS A 32 -10.47 -17.94 22.13
CA HIS A 32 -11.51 -17.95 23.15
C HIS A 32 -11.00 -18.15 24.58
N LEU A 33 -9.77 -18.59 24.78
CA LEU A 33 -9.28 -18.95 26.11
C LEU A 33 -8.88 -17.76 26.99
N ASN A 34 -8.74 -16.55 26.41
CA ASN A 34 -8.29 -15.33 27.10
C ASN A 34 -9.22 -14.11 26.89
N ALA A 35 -10.51 -14.31 26.62
CA ALA A 35 -11.45 -13.20 26.49
C ALA A 35 -11.66 -12.50 27.85
N ALA A 36 -11.44 -11.18 27.90
CA ALA A 36 -11.55 -10.38 29.12
C ALA A 36 -12.69 -9.35 29.05
N LEU A 37 -13.20 -9.04 27.86
CA LEU A 37 -14.16 -7.98 27.60
C LEU A 37 -15.30 -8.45 26.67
N TRP A 38 -16.42 -7.74 26.71
CA TRP A 38 -17.55 -7.94 25.79
C TRP A 38 -17.74 -6.71 24.89
N ALA A 39 -17.57 -6.89 23.58
CA ALA A 39 -17.98 -5.90 22.59
C ALA A 39 -19.48 -6.06 22.29
N ARG A 40 -20.27 -5.01 22.48
CA ARG A 40 -21.73 -5.05 22.33
C ARG A 40 -22.17 -4.45 20.99
N SER A 41 -22.97 -5.19 20.24
CA SER A 41 -23.69 -4.70 19.05
C SER A 41 -25.19 -4.98 19.21
N GLY A 42 -25.96 -3.96 19.61
CA GLY A 42 -27.38 -4.11 19.90
C GLY A 42 -27.64 -5.04 21.10
N THR A 43 -28.23 -6.21 20.82
CA THR A 43 -28.48 -7.29 21.79
C THR A 43 -27.41 -8.39 21.75
N THR A 44 -26.46 -8.31 20.82
CA THR A 44 -25.38 -9.29 20.65
C THR A 44 -24.13 -8.86 21.41
N PHE A 45 -23.46 -9.81 22.06
CA PHE A 45 -22.21 -9.60 22.79
C PHE A 45 -21.13 -10.52 22.22
N LEU A 46 -20.07 -9.91 21.71
CA LEU A 46 -18.91 -10.59 21.14
C LEU A 46 -17.79 -10.62 22.19
N PRO A 47 -17.26 -11.80 22.56
CA PRO A 47 -16.15 -11.89 23.49
C PRO A 47 -14.86 -11.40 22.80
N VAL A 48 -14.11 -10.51 23.45
CA VAL A 48 -12.82 -10.00 22.95
C VAL A 48 -11.77 -10.06 24.05
N SER A 49 -10.51 -10.27 23.67
CA SER A 49 -9.38 -10.30 24.58
C SER A 49 -9.00 -8.89 25.06
N ASP A 50 -8.98 -7.93 24.15
CA ASP A 50 -8.66 -6.53 24.40
C ASP A 50 -9.50 -5.64 23.47
N ALA A 51 -9.74 -4.40 23.87
CA ALA A 51 -10.53 -3.44 23.11
C ALA A 51 -9.84 -2.08 23.07
N SER A 52 -9.69 -1.54 21.86
CA SER A 52 -9.20 -0.17 21.63
C SER A 52 -10.33 0.70 21.12
N LEU A 53 -10.38 1.95 21.59
CA LEU A 53 -11.35 2.95 21.13
C LEU A 53 -10.96 3.57 19.77
N GLU A 54 -9.67 3.55 19.46
CA GLU A 54 -9.10 4.03 18.20
C GLU A 54 -8.28 2.92 17.55
N LEU A 55 -8.24 2.89 16.22
CA LEU A 55 -7.28 2.07 15.51
C LEU A 55 -5.89 2.62 15.80
N PRO A 56 -4.91 1.84 16.30
CA PRO A 56 -3.56 2.34 16.52
C PRO A 56 -2.95 2.91 15.23
N ALA A 57 -2.04 3.88 15.31
CA ALA A 57 -1.31 4.30 14.12
C ALA A 57 -0.48 3.13 13.56
N GLY A 58 -0.45 3.03 12.24
CA GLY A 58 0.23 1.93 11.56
C GLY A 58 -0.15 1.78 10.10
N ALA A 59 0.51 0.82 9.47
CA ALA A 59 0.12 0.29 8.18
C ALA A 59 -0.80 -0.92 8.36
N TYR A 60 -1.82 -1.02 7.51
CA TYR A 60 -2.83 -2.05 7.59
C TYR A 60 -3.20 -2.56 6.20
N ARG A 61 -3.68 -3.80 6.14
CA ARG A 61 -4.45 -4.34 5.02
C ARG A 61 -5.85 -4.63 5.50
N CYS A 62 -6.79 -4.53 4.58
CA CYS A 62 -8.16 -4.93 4.88
C CYS A 62 -8.39 -6.41 4.65
N ARG A 63 -9.12 -7.00 5.59
CA ARG A 63 -9.57 -8.38 5.59
C ARG A 63 -11.06 -8.40 5.88
N GLU A 64 -11.67 -9.53 5.60
CA GLU A 64 -13.07 -9.79 5.91
C GLU A 64 -13.20 -11.20 6.45
N ASN A 65 -14.22 -11.39 7.28
CA ASN A 65 -14.71 -12.70 7.68
C ASN A 65 -16.24 -12.72 7.49
N SER A 66 -16.89 -13.80 7.90
CA SER A 66 -18.34 -13.98 7.75
C SER A 66 -19.18 -12.90 8.44
N CYS A 67 -18.60 -12.11 9.36
CA CYS A 67 -19.31 -11.14 10.18
C CYS A 67 -19.00 -9.69 9.82
N THR A 68 -17.77 -9.36 9.42
CA THR A 68 -17.35 -7.97 9.21
C THR A 68 -16.06 -7.87 8.40
N VAL A 69 -15.75 -6.64 7.97
CA VAL A 69 -14.41 -6.21 7.54
C VAL A 69 -13.59 -5.77 8.75
N PHE A 70 -12.27 -5.96 8.69
CA PHE A 70 -11.34 -5.58 9.74
C PHE A 70 -9.95 -5.22 9.19
N PHE A 71 -9.16 -4.52 10.01
CA PHE A 71 -7.80 -4.12 9.68
C PHE A 71 -6.80 -5.11 10.25
N GLU A 72 -5.96 -5.68 9.40
CA GLU A 72 -4.80 -6.50 9.78
C GLU A 72 -3.54 -5.63 9.73
N LYS A 73 -2.82 -5.52 10.84
CA LYS A 73 -1.61 -4.68 10.90
C LYS A 73 -0.49 -5.31 10.07
N VAL A 74 0.10 -4.52 9.19
CA VAL A 74 1.27 -4.94 8.39
C VAL A 74 2.53 -4.51 9.12
N PRO A 75 3.53 -5.39 9.29
CA PRO A 75 4.82 -4.98 9.81
C PRO A 75 5.46 -3.97 8.86
N THR A 76 5.61 -2.74 9.31
CA THR A 76 6.38 -1.72 8.61
C THR A 76 7.85 -1.92 8.95
N VAL A 77 8.70 -2.14 7.96
CA VAL A 77 10.16 -2.16 8.18
C VAL A 77 10.56 -0.79 8.69
N THR A 78 10.95 -0.69 9.96
CA THR A 78 11.34 0.56 10.65
C THR A 78 12.81 0.90 10.45
N ASP A 79 13.54 0.19 9.57
CA ASP A 79 14.93 0.49 9.28
C ASP A 79 15.11 1.99 9.04
N THR A 80 16.21 2.55 9.55
CA THR A 80 16.53 3.98 9.50
C THR A 80 16.48 4.46 8.05
N LEU A 81 15.32 4.94 7.64
CA LEU A 81 15.10 5.42 6.29
C LEU A 81 15.82 6.76 6.17
N LEU A 82 16.68 6.84 5.16
CA LEU A 82 17.41 8.05 4.85
C LEU A 82 16.45 9.08 4.28
N ASN A 83 16.29 10.21 4.96
CA ASN A 83 15.62 11.35 4.35
C ASN A 83 16.57 11.94 3.30
N LEU A 84 16.28 11.70 2.03
CA LEU A 84 17.14 12.07 0.91
C LEU A 84 16.48 13.20 0.11
N PRO A 85 17.24 14.25 -0.23
CA PRO A 85 16.71 15.36 -1.03
C PRO A 85 16.39 14.89 -2.46
N ASP A 86 15.45 15.60 -3.08
CA ASP A 86 14.97 15.43 -4.45
C ASP A 86 14.33 14.07 -4.73
N THR A 87 13.84 13.39 -3.70
CA THR A 87 13.23 12.07 -3.86
C THR A 87 11.72 12.15 -4.03
N ALA A 88 11.15 11.11 -4.65
CA ALA A 88 9.69 10.96 -4.73
C ALA A 88 9.05 10.91 -3.34
N ALA A 89 9.74 10.35 -2.35
CA ALA A 89 9.26 10.30 -0.98
C ALA A 89 9.14 11.70 -0.34
N GLU A 90 10.15 12.55 -0.52
CA GLU A 90 10.08 13.95 -0.06
C GLU A 90 8.91 14.70 -0.70
N ARG A 91 8.72 14.53 -2.01
CA ARG A 91 7.60 15.15 -2.72
C ARG A 91 6.23 14.61 -2.26
N LEU A 92 6.13 13.31 -2.00
CA LEU A 92 4.94 12.69 -1.40
C LEU A 92 4.59 13.33 -0.06
N LEU A 93 5.59 13.50 0.82
CA LEU A 93 5.41 14.09 2.14
C LEU A 93 5.01 15.57 2.07
N VAL A 94 5.65 16.35 1.21
CA VAL A 94 5.29 17.75 0.99
C VAL A 94 3.85 17.88 0.51
N GLU A 95 3.41 17.03 -0.42
CA GLU A 95 2.01 17.05 -0.89
C GLU A 95 1.03 16.50 0.15
N PHE A 96 1.44 15.52 0.97
CA PHE A 96 0.66 15.05 2.11
C PHE A 96 0.39 16.19 3.11
N ASP A 97 1.44 16.91 3.53
CA ASP A 97 1.30 18.03 4.48
C ASP A 97 0.40 19.13 3.92
N LYS A 98 0.60 19.48 2.64
CA LYS A 98 -0.26 20.46 1.95
C LYS A 98 -1.71 20.01 1.89
N PHE A 99 -1.95 18.74 1.55
CA PHE A 99 -3.30 18.18 1.47
C PHE A 99 -4.02 18.37 2.81
N TRP A 100 -3.45 17.85 3.90
CA TRP A 100 -4.08 17.95 5.21
C TRP A 100 -4.24 19.38 5.73
N ALA A 101 -3.29 20.27 5.46
CA ALA A 101 -3.38 21.68 5.83
C ALA A 101 -4.50 22.44 5.09
N LEU A 102 -4.92 21.99 3.91
CA LEU A 102 -5.94 22.65 3.10
C LEU A 102 -7.36 22.17 3.37
N ARG A 103 -7.54 21.21 4.29
CA ARG A 103 -8.83 20.57 4.56
C ARG A 103 -9.97 21.54 4.82
N GLU A 104 -9.77 22.52 5.71
CA GLU A 104 -10.80 23.52 6.04
C GLU A 104 -11.20 24.35 4.82
N LYS A 105 -10.24 24.66 3.95
CA LYS A 105 -10.51 25.37 2.69
C LYS A 105 -11.33 24.52 1.72
N TYR A 106 -11.08 23.22 1.62
CA TYR A 106 -11.93 22.36 0.78
C TYR A 106 -13.39 22.44 1.23
N VAL A 107 -13.64 22.41 2.54
CA VAL A 107 -14.99 22.55 3.12
C VAL A 107 -15.60 23.93 2.83
N GLU A 108 -14.84 25.00 3.01
CA GLU A 108 -15.27 26.38 2.74
C GLU A 108 -15.76 26.57 1.29
N TYR A 109 -15.05 25.98 0.33
CA TYR A 109 -15.40 26.04 -1.09
C TYR A 109 -16.42 24.98 -1.54
N GLY A 110 -16.88 24.11 -0.63
CA GLY A 110 -17.86 23.06 -0.93
C GLY A 110 -17.30 21.89 -1.76
N PHE A 111 -15.98 21.67 -1.71
CA PHE A 111 -15.32 20.56 -2.40
C PHE A 111 -15.04 19.38 -1.46
N THR A 112 -15.11 18.17 -1.99
CA THR A 112 -14.66 16.97 -1.27
C THR A 112 -13.15 17.02 -1.06
N HIS A 113 -12.71 16.95 0.19
CA HIS A 113 -11.31 16.89 0.54
C HIS A 113 -10.72 15.51 0.20
N LYS A 114 -10.25 15.36 -1.03
CA LYS A 114 -9.58 14.17 -1.55
C LYS A 114 -8.51 14.56 -2.55
N ARG A 115 -7.50 13.71 -2.71
CA ARG A 115 -6.45 13.90 -3.70
C ARG A 115 -5.80 12.57 -4.04
N GLY A 116 -5.32 12.42 -5.28
CA GLY A 116 -4.55 11.24 -5.66
C GLY A 116 -3.18 11.57 -6.25
N MET A 117 -2.24 10.67 -6.00
CA MET A 117 -0.86 10.75 -6.45
C MET A 117 -0.46 9.42 -7.12
N LEU A 118 0.19 9.49 -8.27
CA LEU A 118 0.67 8.32 -9.00
C LEU A 118 2.19 8.37 -9.15
N LEU A 119 2.87 7.36 -8.65
CA LEU A 119 4.31 7.14 -8.82
C LEU A 119 4.55 6.14 -9.94
N TRP A 120 5.30 6.51 -10.97
CA TRP A 120 5.62 5.60 -12.07
C TRP A 120 7.11 5.56 -12.33
N GLY A 121 7.60 4.48 -12.93
CA GLY A 121 9.01 4.34 -13.29
C GLY A 121 9.42 2.87 -13.37
N PRO A 122 10.63 2.58 -13.84
CA PRO A 122 11.05 1.20 -14.09
C PRO A 122 11.08 0.34 -12.80
N PRO A 123 10.97 -0.98 -12.91
CA PRO A 123 11.08 -1.88 -11.76
C PRO A 123 12.39 -1.69 -11.00
N GLY A 124 12.31 -1.62 -9.66
CA GLY A 124 13.48 -1.36 -8.81
C GLY A 124 13.93 0.10 -8.72
N SER A 125 13.17 1.06 -9.27
CA SER A 125 13.47 2.49 -9.13
C SER A 125 13.29 3.06 -7.71
N GLY A 126 12.70 2.29 -6.80
CA GLY A 126 12.50 2.70 -5.39
C GLY A 126 11.10 3.21 -5.06
N LYS A 127 10.09 2.95 -5.92
CA LYS A 127 8.67 3.29 -5.68
C LYS A 127 8.15 2.77 -4.33
N THR A 128 8.31 1.47 -4.07
CA THR A 128 7.95 0.83 -2.79
C THR A 128 8.72 1.41 -1.60
N CYS A 129 9.99 1.78 -1.81
CA CYS A 129 10.78 2.44 -0.76
C CYS A 129 10.22 3.84 -0.45
N ALA A 130 9.81 4.61 -1.45
CA ALA A 130 9.18 5.91 -1.26
C ALA A 130 7.85 5.80 -0.50
N ILE A 131 7.03 4.79 -0.81
CA ILE A 131 5.82 4.47 -0.03
C ILE A 131 6.17 4.12 1.41
N GLY A 132 7.18 3.28 1.64
CA GLY A 132 7.63 2.92 2.98
C GLY A 132 8.07 4.14 3.79
N GLN A 133 8.80 5.06 3.16
CA GLN A 133 9.24 6.33 3.76
C GLN A 133 8.06 7.21 4.16
N MET A 134 7.14 7.42 3.22
CA MET A 134 5.91 8.15 3.51
C MET A 134 5.14 7.48 4.65
N THR A 135 4.99 6.16 4.61
CA THR A 135 4.24 5.39 5.61
C THR A 135 4.79 5.58 7.01
N GLN A 136 6.12 5.48 7.18
CA GLN A 136 6.74 5.69 8.49
C GLN A 136 6.48 7.10 9.04
N VAL A 137 6.64 8.13 8.22
CA VAL A 137 6.44 9.53 8.64
C VAL A 137 4.98 9.78 8.97
N VAL A 138 4.04 9.34 8.11
CA VAL A 138 2.60 9.47 8.36
C VAL A 138 2.19 8.79 9.67
N VAL A 139 2.69 7.58 9.93
CA VAL A 139 2.38 6.84 11.15
C VAL A 139 2.99 7.50 12.38
N ARG A 140 4.28 7.86 12.32
CA ARG A 140 5.05 8.35 13.48
C ARG A 140 4.75 9.80 13.82
N ASP A 141 4.75 10.67 12.81
CA ASP A 141 4.76 12.12 13.01
C ASP A 141 3.34 12.72 12.95
N HIS A 142 2.40 12.04 12.27
CA HIS A 142 1.02 12.54 12.11
C HIS A 142 -0.03 11.71 12.83
N ASN A 143 0.37 10.66 13.57
CA ASN A 143 -0.55 9.66 14.09
C ASN A 143 -1.56 9.30 12.98
N GLY A 144 -1.06 8.75 11.87
CA GLY A 144 -1.83 8.41 10.67
C GLY A 144 -2.06 6.90 10.49
N VAL A 145 -3.01 6.56 9.63
CA VAL A 145 -3.31 5.18 9.20
C VAL A 145 -2.97 5.05 7.72
N VAL A 146 -2.17 4.05 7.37
CA VAL A 146 -1.89 3.71 5.97
C VAL A 146 -2.58 2.40 5.64
N VAL A 147 -3.39 2.38 4.58
CA VAL A 147 -4.14 1.20 4.15
C VAL A 147 -3.65 0.74 2.80
N PHE A 148 -3.01 -0.43 2.74
CA PHE A 148 -2.62 -1.09 1.50
C PHE A 148 -3.83 -1.80 0.89
N ILE A 149 -4.11 -1.47 -0.37
CA ILE A 149 -5.30 -1.92 -1.08
C ILE A 149 -4.97 -3.17 -1.89
N ASP A 150 -5.51 -4.30 -1.44
CA ASP A 150 -5.51 -5.55 -2.21
C ASP A 150 -6.78 -5.70 -3.07
N ARG A 151 -7.92 -5.21 -2.56
CA ARG A 151 -9.23 -5.26 -3.22
C ARG A 151 -9.95 -3.92 -3.01
N PRO A 152 -10.41 -3.24 -4.07
CA PRO A 152 -10.97 -1.89 -3.97
C PRO A 152 -12.28 -1.83 -3.18
N GLN A 153 -13.15 -2.84 -3.31
CA GLN A 153 -14.45 -2.87 -2.63
C GLN A 153 -14.28 -3.05 -1.11
N LEU A 154 -13.37 -3.96 -0.72
CA LEU A 154 -13.05 -4.20 0.68
C LEU A 154 -12.38 -2.98 1.33
N ALA A 155 -11.46 -2.32 0.61
CA ALA A 155 -10.83 -1.09 1.08
C ALA A 155 -11.85 0.03 1.29
N SER A 156 -12.83 0.19 0.38
CA SER A 156 -13.91 1.16 0.53
C SER A 156 -14.74 0.90 1.79
N ALA A 157 -15.10 -0.35 2.07
CA ALA A 157 -15.88 -0.72 3.26
C ALA A 157 -15.10 -0.44 4.57
N CYS A 158 -13.83 -0.86 4.63
CA CYS A 158 -12.93 -0.59 5.74
C CYS A 158 -12.80 0.89 6.06
N VAL A 159 -12.42 1.70 5.06
CA VAL A 159 -12.16 3.13 5.30
C VAL A 159 -13.46 3.87 5.56
N GLY A 160 -14.59 3.44 4.98
CA GLY A 160 -15.91 3.92 5.38
C GLY A 160 -16.21 3.68 6.86
N LEU A 161 -15.85 2.52 7.41
CA LEU A 161 -15.95 2.23 8.85
C LEU A 161 -15.00 3.10 9.67
N LEU A 162 -13.73 3.20 9.26
CA LEU A 162 -12.75 4.07 9.92
C LEU A 162 -13.20 5.53 9.95
N ARG A 163 -13.78 6.04 8.86
CA ARG A 163 -14.29 7.42 8.79
C ARG A 163 -15.51 7.66 9.66
N ARG A 164 -16.31 6.63 9.96
CA ARG A 164 -17.43 6.74 10.90
C ARG A 164 -16.97 6.81 12.35
N ILE A 165 -15.89 6.11 12.69
CA ILE A 165 -15.35 6.04 14.06
C ILE A 165 -14.35 7.18 14.31
N GLU A 166 -13.45 7.42 13.35
CA GLU A 166 -12.38 8.42 13.39
C GLU A 166 -12.44 9.33 12.12
N PRO A 167 -13.40 10.28 12.05
CA PRO A 167 -13.65 11.10 10.85
C PRO A 167 -12.47 12.01 10.44
N GLU A 168 -11.67 12.42 11.40
CA GLU A 168 -10.57 13.38 11.25
C GLU A 168 -9.20 12.71 11.07
N ARG A 169 -9.12 11.38 11.25
CA ARG A 169 -7.85 10.65 11.25
C ARG A 169 -7.10 10.82 9.93
N PRO A 170 -5.81 11.16 9.91
CA PRO A 170 -5.03 11.14 8.66
C PRO A 170 -5.00 9.73 8.07
N VAL A 171 -5.54 9.56 6.86
CA VAL A 171 -5.57 8.26 6.16
C VAL A 171 -4.94 8.37 4.78
N VAL A 172 -4.00 7.46 4.50
CA VAL A 172 -3.43 7.27 3.17
C VAL A 172 -3.82 5.89 2.65
N MET A 173 -4.42 5.86 1.46
CA MET A 173 -4.73 4.63 0.74
C MET A 173 -3.63 4.36 -0.29
N VAL A 174 -2.99 3.20 -0.20
CA VAL A 174 -1.86 2.82 -1.05
C VAL A 174 -2.25 1.69 -2.00
N MET A 175 -2.05 1.90 -3.30
CA MET A 175 -2.23 0.90 -4.36
C MET A 175 -0.86 0.60 -4.98
N GLU A 176 -0.20 -0.46 -4.53
CA GLU A 176 1.06 -0.89 -5.14
C GLU A 176 0.79 -1.67 -6.43
N ASP A 177 1.59 -1.39 -7.45
CA ASP A 177 1.53 -2.03 -8.78
C ASP A 177 0.09 -2.01 -9.34
N LEU A 178 -0.44 -0.78 -9.46
CA LEU A 178 -1.82 -0.50 -9.86
C LEU A 178 -2.18 -1.17 -11.20
N ASP A 179 -1.24 -1.29 -12.12
CA ASP A 179 -1.44 -1.99 -13.38
C ASP A 179 -1.82 -3.47 -13.18
N GLU A 180 -1.13 -4.18 -12.28
CA GLU A 180 -1.46 -5.56 -11.94
C GLU A 180 -2.79 -5.67 -11.17
N LEU A 181 -3.05 -4.70 -10.27
CA LEU A 181 -4.30 -4.64 -9.53
C LEU A 181 -5.51 -4.40 -10.45
N VAL A 182 -5.36 -3.50 -11.42
CA VAL A 182 -6.39 -3.19 -12.43
C VAL A 182 -6.63 -4.38 -13.35
N GLU A 183 -5.59 -5.08 -13.78
CA GLU A 183 -5.72 -6.31 -14.56
C GLU A 183 -6.50 -7.38 -13.79
N ARG A 184 -6.25 -7.51 -12.48
CA ARG A 184 -6.91 -8.52 -11.64
C ARG A 184 -8.36 -8.21 -11.29
N TRP A 185 -8.67 -6.95 -10.97
CA TRP A 185 -9.96 -6.58 -10.38
C TRP A 185 -10.83 -5.69 -11.26
N GLY A 186 -10.33 -5.18 -12.38
CA GLY A 186 -11.04 -4.25 -13.25
C GLY A 186 -10.83 -2.77 -12.87
N ALA A 187 -10.61 -1.93 -13.88
CA ALA A 187 -10.31 -0.52 -13.71
C ALA A 187 -11.46 0.26 -13.05
N GLU A 188 -12.71 -0.08 -13.37
CA GLU A 188 -13.93 0.56 -12.91
C GLU A 188 -14.05 0.58 -11.38
N HIS A 189 -13.55 -0.44 -10.70
CA HIS A 189 -13.63 -0.51 -9.24
C HIS A 189 -12.65 0.42 -8.56
N PHE A 190 -11.44 0.61 -9.11
CA PHE A 190 -10.49 1.60 -8.62
C PHE A 190 -10.91 3.02 -9.00
N LEU A 191 -11.47 3.21 -10.19
CA LEU A 191 -12.03 4.50 -10.60
C LEU A 191 -13.18 4.91 -9.69
N ALA A 192 -14.07 3.99 -9.30
CA ALA A 192 -15.12 4.26 -8.33
C ALA A 192 -14.56 4.65 -6.95
N LEU A 193 -13.48 3.98 -6.52
CA LEU A 193 -12.78 4.31 -5.27
C LEU A 193 -12.17 5.73 -5.29
N LEU A 194 -11.55 6.12 -6.41
CA LEU A 194 -10.93 7.43 -6.62
C LEU A 194 -11.94 8.56 -6.86
N ASP A 195 -13.00 8.28 -7.62
CA ASP A 195 -14.09 9.22 -7.87
C ASP A 195 -14.84 9.50 -6.57
N GLY A 196 -14.95 8.50 -5.70
CA GLY A 196 -15.35 8.62 -4.31
C GLY A 196 -16.82 8.99 -4.12
N ASN A 197 -17.44 8.37 -3.11
CA ASN A 197 -18.67 8.87 -2.49
C ASN A 197 -18.29 9.55 -1.16
N ALA A 198 -19.25 10.09 -0.40
CA ALA A 198 -18.98 10.71 0.92
C ALA A 198 -18.19 9.82 1.91
N GLN A 199 -18.11 8.51 1.68
CA GLN A 199 -17.42 7.53 2.53
C GLN A 199 -15.90 7.53 2.39
N THR A 200 -15.33 8.11 1.32
CA THR A 200 -13.88 8.21 1.11
C THR A 200 -13.36 9.64 1.14
N ALA A 201 -14.15 10.56 1.73
CA ALA A 201 -13.68 11.91 2.03
C ALA A 201 -12.51 11.88 3.04
N ASN A 202 -11.67 12.90 2.99
CA ASN A 202 -10.45 13.03 3.79
C ASN A 202 -9.45 11.88 3.52
N VAL A 203 -9.25 11.47 2.27
CA VAL A 203 -8.28 10.41 1.95
C VAL A 203 -7.28 10.90 0.91
N LEU A 204 -6.00 10.64 1.17
CA LEU A 204 -4.94 10.77 0.18
C LEU A 204 -4.73 9.40 -0.48
N HIS A 205 -4.93 9.31 -1.79
CA HIS A 205 -4.64 8.11 -2.56
C HIS A 205 -3.23 8.19 -3.13
N VAL A 206 -2.45 7.13 -2.96
CA VAL A 206 -1.11 7.00 -3.53
C VAL A 206 -1.06 5.67 -4.28
N ALA A 207 -0.67 5.70 -5.55
CA ALA A 207 -0.53 4.52 -6.38
C ALA A 207 0.89 4.41 -6.94
N THR A 208 1.35 3.19 -7.22
CA THR A 208 2.55 2.95 -8.03
C THR A 208 2.22 2.18 -9.29
N THR A 209 3.03 2.36 -10.33
CA THR A 209 2.97 1.53 -11.53
C THR A 209 4.35 1.38 -12.16
N ASN A 210 4.62 0.21 -12.73
CA ASN A 210 5.81 0.00 -13.57
C ASN A 210 5.51 0.34 -15.04
N HIS A 211 4.25 0.19 -15.45
CA HIS A 211 3.79 0.29 -16.84
C HIS A 211 2.68 1.34 -16.98
N PRO A 212 3.00 2.65 -16.96
CA PRO A 212 1.99 3.70 -17.09
C PRO A 212 1.22 3.63 -18.42
N ASP A 213 1.80 3.02 -19.45
CA ASP A 213 1.21 2.75 -20.76
C ASP A 213 0.09 1.70 -20.73
N ARG A 214 0.12 0.77 -19.75
CA ARG A 214 -0.92 -0.25 -19.54
C ARG A 214 -2.11 0.24 -18.73
N LEU A 215 -1.96 1.36 -18.02
CA LEU A 215 -3.04 1.93 -17.25
C LEU A 215 -4.08 2.57 -18.17
N ASP A 216 -5.35 2.37 -17.83
CA ASP A 216 -6.44 3.08 -18.49
C ASP A 216 -6.22 4.59 -18.39
N ARG A 217 -6.24 5.27 -19.53
CA ARG A 217 -6.05 6.73 -19.61
C ARG A 217 -6.97 7.51 -18.68
N ARG A 218 -8.14 6.95 -18.33
CA ARG A 218 -9.07 7.49 -17.34
C ARG A 218 -8.42 7.76 -15.97
N PHE A 219 -7.40 7.02 -15.57
CA PHE A 219 -6.68 7.29 -14.31
C PHE A 219 -5.90 8.61 -14.34
N VAL A 220 -5.35 8.97 -15.50
CA VAL A 220 -4.44 10.12 -15.69
C VAL A 220 -5.14 11.33 -16.30
N ASP A 221 -5.95 11.12 -17.34
CA ASP A 221 -6.53 12.18 -18.15
C ASP A 221 -7.72 12.87 -17.49
N ARG A 222 -8.26 12.32 -16.39
CA ARG A 222 -9.37 12.92 -15.67
C ARG A 222 -8.89 13.65 -14.40
N PRO A 223 -9.16 14.96 -14.28
CA PRO A 223 -8.90 15.70 -13.06
C PRO A 223 -9.56 15.06 -11.83
N SER A 224 -8.99 15.24 -10.64
CA SER A 224 -9.49 14.73 -9.35
C SER A 224 -9.27 13.22 -9.09
N ARG A 225 -8.54 12.50 -9.96
CA ARG A 225 -8.17 11.09 -9.74
C ARG A 225 -6.71 10.97 -9.31
N PHE A 226 -5.78 11.19 -10.23
CA PHE A 226 -4.36 11.37 -9.92
C PHE A 226 -3.92 12.76 -10.34
N ASP A 227 -4.08 13.72 -9.42
CA ASP A 227 -3.75 15.13 -9.64
C ASP A 227 -2.25 15.38 -9.69
N THR A 228 -1.44 14.43 -9.21
CA THR A 228 0.01 14.55 -9.18
C THR A 228 0.66 13.27 -9.65
N ILE A 229 1.39 13.36 -10.76
CA ILE A 229 2.08 12.22 -11.37
C ILE A 229 3.58 12.46 -11.21
N MET A 230 4.26 11.51 -10.57
CA MET A 230 5.66 11.60 -10.23
C MET A 230 6.44 10.45 -10.86
N GLU A 231 7.41 10.78 -11.69
CA GLU A 231 8.38 9.79 -12.15
C GLU A 231 9.38 9.49 -11.03
N VAL A 232 9.47 8.22 -10.62
CA VAL A 232 10.50 7.68 -9.74
C VAL A 232 11.58 7.09 -10.62
N GLY A 233 12.55 7.93 -10.94
CA GLY A 233 13.65 7.61 -11.85
C GLY A 233 15.02 7.62 -11.18
N MET A 234 16.00 8.11 -11.93
CA MET A 234 17.38 8.14 -11.49
C MET A 234 17.61 9.18 -10.39
N SER A 235 18.42 8.83 -9.39
CA SER A 235 18.74 9.72 -8.28
C SER A 235 19.55 10.93 -8.76
N SER A 236 19.28 12.13 -8.23
CA SER A 236 20.06 13.34 -8.54
C SER A 236 21.49 13.21 -8.00
N ALA A 237 22.44 14.03 -8.48
CA ALA A 237 23.79 14.03 -7.92
C ALA A 237 23.79 14.35 -6.42
N GLN A 238 22.89 15.25 -6.00
CA GLN A 238 22.68 15.60 -4.61
C GLN A 238 22.13 14.43 -3.80
N THR A 239 21.10 13.73 -4.30
CA THR A 239 20.56 12.50 -3.68
C THR A 239 21.65 11.44 -3.53
N ARG A 240 22.46 11.19 -4.57
CA ARG A 240 23.55 10.21 -4.55
C ARG A 240 24.60 10.57 -3.50
N ARG A 241 25.01 11.84 -3.44
CA ARG A 241 25.95 12.34 -2.42
C ARG A 241 25.40 12.15 -1.01
N ALA A 242 24.17 12.57 -0.77
CA ALA A 242 23.50 12.45 0.53
C ALA A 242 23.39 10.98 0.97
N TYR A 243 23.02 10.09 0.03
CA TYR A 243 22.92 8.66 0.30
C TYR A 243 24.25 8.05 0.76
N PHE A 244 25.32 8.27 -0.01
CA PHE A 244 26.64 7.72 0.33
C PHE A 244 27.18 8.31 1.64
N LYS A 245 27.06 9.62 1.83
CA LYS A 245 27.49 10.27 3.08
C LYS A 245 26.77 9.73 4.31
N ALA A 246 25.50 9.36 4.17
CA ALA A 246 24.71 8.89 5.28
C ALA A 246 24.86 7.38 5.56
N LYS A 247 25.13 6.55 4.54
CA LYS A 247 25.46 5.13 4.73
C LYS A 247 26.93 4.88 5.08
N GLU A 248 27.82 5.75 4.65
CA GLU A 248 29.26 5.67 4.91
C GLU A 248 29.79 7.07 5.25
N PRO A 249 29.64 7.51 6.51
CA PRO A 249 30.11 8.83 6.96
C PRO A 249 31.63 9.00 6.90
N SER A 250 32.39 7.91 6.85
CA SER A 250 33.86 7.87 6.80
C SER A 250 34.47 8.09 5.42
N LEU A 251 33.67 8.20 4.35
CA LEU A 251 34.18 8.52 3.02
C LEU A 251 34.77 9.93 2.99
N ASP A 252 35.96 10.07 2.40
CA ASP A 252 36.52 11.38 2.09
C ASP A 252 35.76 12.04 0.92
N ASP A 253 35.82 13.37 0.84
CA ASP A 253 35.09 14.12 -0.18
C ASP A 253 35.55 13.76 -1.61
N ALA A 254 36.83 13.43 -1.79
CA ALA A 254 37.38 13.03 -3.09
C ALA A 254 36.80 11.69 -3.60
N THR A 255 36.67 10.68 -2.73
CA THR A 255 36.06 9.40 -3.09
C THR A 255 34.55 9.54 -3.26
N LEU A 256 33.92 10.34 -2.40
CA LEU A 256 32.49 10.65 -2.50
C LEU A 256 32.15 11.29 -3.86
N ASP A 257 32.92 12.29 -4.29
CA ASP A 257 32.73 12.95 -5.60
C ASP A 257 32.89 11.97 -6.76
N ARG A 258 33.92 11.12 -6.70
CA ARG A 258 34.17 10.05 -7.68
C ARG A 258 33.01 9.05 -7.73
N TRP A 259 32.50 8.60 -6.59
CA TRP A 259 31.35 7.68 -6.54
C TRP A 259 30.09 8.33 -7.11
N VAL A 260 29.81 9.59 -6.78
CA VAL A 260 28.66 10.34 -7.31
C VAL A 260 28.73 10.47 -8.84
N GLU A 261 29.93 10.65 -9.38
CA GLU A 261 30.19 10.74 -10.82
C GLU A 261 30.05 9.38 -11.51
N GLN A 262 30.64 8.32 -10.96
CA GLN A 262 30.58 6.97 -11.52
C GLN A 262 29.18 6.35 -11.46
N THR A 263 28.37 6.77 -10.49
CA THR A 263 26.98 6.29 -10.32
C THR A 263 25.95 7.17 -11.01
N LYS A 264 26.36 7.92 -12.05
CA LYS A 264 25.41 8.62 -12.93
C LYS A 264 24.35 7.66 -13.46
N ARG A 265 23.08 8.11 -13.35
CA ARG A 265 21.88 7.33 -13.72
C ARG A 265 21.74 6.03 -12.90
N TYR A 266 22.07 6.07 -11.61
CA TYR A 266 21.74 5.02 -10.66
C TYR A 266 20.48 5.43 -9.90
N ASN A 267 19.59 4.46 -9.65
CA ASN A 267 18.49 4.61 -8.70
C ASN A 267 18.96 4.21 -7.30
N ILE A 268 18.12 4.39 -6.27
CA ILE A 268 18.48 4.06 -4.88
C ILE A 268 18.85 2.59 -4.69
N ALA A 269 18.22 1.66 -5.41
CA ALA A 269 18.56 0.24 -5.34
C ALA A 269 19.98 -0.04 -5.84
N HIS A 270 20.42 0.61 -6.92
CA HIS A 270 21.80 0.51 -7.39
C HIS A 270 22.79 1.11 -6.39
N LEU A 271 22.48 2.25 -5.76
CA LEU A 271 23.34 2.84 -4.72
C LEU A 271 23.48 1.92 -3.50
N ARG A 272 22.38 1.25 -3.12
CA ARG A 272 22.40 0.22 -2.08
C ARG A 272 23.36 -0.89 -2.42
N GLU A 273 23.34 -1.38 -3.67
CA GLU A 273 24.26 -2.45 -4.07
C GLU A 273 25.73 -2.02 -4.18
N VAL A 274 25.99 -0.75 -4.45
CA VAL A 274 27.37 -0.21 -4.36
C VAL A 274 27.90 -0.35 -2.93
N ILE A 275 27.10 0.06 -1.93
CA ILE A 275 27.48 -0.06 -0.52
C ILE A 275 27.62 -1.53 -0.11
N ILE A 276 26.65 -2.37 -0.47
CA ILE A 276 26.68 -3.80 -0.12
C ILE A 276 27.92 -4.47 -0.74
N GLY A 277 28.15 -4.31 -2.05
CA GLY A 277 29.27 -4.93 -2.75
C GLY A 277 30.63 -4.49 -2.21
N ILE A 278 30.84 -3.18 -2.04
CA ILE A 278 32.14 -2.63 -1.64
C ILE A 278 32.37 -2.81 -0.13
N LYS A 279 31.40 -2.44 0.72
CA LYS A 279 31.59 -2.36 2.17
C LYS A 279 31.29 -3.65 2.91
N LEU A 280 30.26 -4.39 2.49
CA LEU A 280 29.89 -5.63 3.19
C LEU A 280 30.60 -6.85 2.60
N TYR A 281 30.74 -6.90 1.28
CA TYR A 281 31.39 -8.03 0.59
C TYR A 281 32.86 -7.77 0.22
N GLY A 282 33.40 -6.58 0.48
CA GLY A 282 34.81 -6.26 0.24
C GLY A 282 35.23 -6.33 -1.24
N GLN A 283 34.29 -6.20 -2.17
CA GLN A 283 34.56 -6.29 -3.61
C GLN A 283 35.30 -5.04 -4.10
N ASN A 284 36.08 -5.21 -5.18
CA ASN A 284 36.74 -4.08 -5.83
C ASN A 284 35.71 -3.12 -6.46
N GLU A 285 35.88 -1.81 -6.25
CA GLU A 285 34.99 -0.77 -6.77
C GLU A 285 34.72 -0.91 -8.28
N ARG A 286 35.77 -1.14 -9.09
CA ARG A 286 35.63 -1.25 -10.55
C ARG A 286 34.72 -2.40 -10.95
N SER A 287 34.91 -3.56 -10.33
CA SER A 287 34.11 -4.76 -10.61
C SER A 287 32.64 -4.56 -10.25
N VAL A 288 32.36 -3.89 -9.12
CA VAL A 288 30.99 -3.56 -8.69
C VAL A 288 30.32 -2.62 -9.69
N PHE A 289 31.00 -1.54 -10.08
CA PHE A 289 30.45 -0.58 -11.03
C PHE A 289 30.27 -1.19 -12.43
N GLU A 290 31.21 -1.99 -12.92
CA GLU A 290 31.08 -2.70 -14.21
C GLU A 290 29.89 -3.66 -14.21
N ARG A 291 29.73 -4.46 -13.14
CA ARG A 291 28.59 -5.38 -12.97
C ARG A 291 27.25 -4.64 -12.94
N LEU A 292 27.16 -3.55 -12.18
CA LEU A 292 25.91 -2.78 -12.09
C LEU A 292 25.60 -2.05 -13.41
N ASN A 293 26.62 -1.58 -14.13
CA ASN A 293 26.45 -0.96 -15.43
C ASN A 293 26.00 -1.96 -16.51
N SER A 294 26.52 -3.20 -16.51
CA SER A 294 26.11 -4.24 -17.46
C SER A 294 24.68 -4.72 -17.20
N MET A 295 24.28 -4.91 -15.94
CA MET A 295 22.89 -5.21 -15.57
C MET A 295 21.91 -4.14 -16.04
N ARG A 296 22.36 -2.87 -16.06
CA ARG A 296 21.57 -1.75 -16.56
C ARG A 296 21.45 -1.77 -18.08
N GLN A 297 22.53 -1.99 -18.81
CA GLN A 297 22.53 -2.02 -20.29
C GLN A 297 21.62 -3.14 -20.83
N ASN A 298 21.69 -4.34 -20.26
CA ASN A 298 20.83 -5.45 -20.66
C ASN A 298 19.32 -5.17 -20.46
N ARG A 299 18.95 -4.32 -19.48
CA ARG A 299 17.54 -3.93 -19.30
C ARG A 299 17.05 -2.95 -20.38
N PHE A 300 17.91 -2.05 -20.85
CA PHE A 300 17.55 -1.09 -21.90
C PHE A 300 17.50 -1.75 -23.28
N ASP A 301 18.35 -2.76 -23.53
CA ASP A 301 18.35 -3.49 -24.80
C ASP A 301 17.10 -4.39 -24.93
N CYS A 302 16.68 -5.09 -23.87
CA CYS A 302 15.42 -5.87 -23.89
C CYS A 302 14.16 -4.99 -24.06
N GLU A 303 14.13 -3.77 -23.52
CA GLU A 303 13.00 -2.83 -23.73
C GLU A 303 12.93 -2.26 -25.16
N SER A 304 13.99 -2.43 -25.97
CA SER A 304 14.05 -1.98 -27.35
C SER A 304 13.66 -3.05 -28.38
N GLU A 305 13.75 -4.34 -28.02
CA GLU A 305 13.40 -5.46 -28.90
C GLU A 305 11.88 -5.74 -28.95
N ASP A 306 11.09 -5.22 -28.00
CA ASP A 306 9.61 -5.31 -27.99
C ASP A 306 8.91 -4.22 -28.85
N LYS A 307 9.66 -3.52 -29.73
CA LYS A 307 9.15 -2.42 -30.57
C LYS A 307 9.31 -2.61 -32.09
N GLU A 308 9.50 -3.83 -32.58
CA GLU A 308 9.39 -4.15 -34.02
C GLU A 308 8.13 -4.94 -34.37
#